data_AF-A0AAU7X7K7-F1
#
_entry.id   AF-A0AAU7X7K7-F1
#
_cell.length_a   1.000
_cell.length_b   1.000
_cell.length_c   1.000
_cell.angle_alpha   90.00
_cell.angle_beta   90.00
_cell.angle_gamma   90.00
#
_symmetry.space_group_name_H-M   'P 1'
#
loop_
_entity.id
_entity.type
_entity.pdbx_description
1 polymer ?
#
loop_
_entity_poly.entity_id
_entity_poly.type
_entity_poly.pdbx_seq_one_letter_code
_entity_poly.pdbx_strand_id
1 'polypeptide(L)' 'MIRTAVAGWGLTPAALWAMTPREFAAALAPPVRGPLDRAGFETLFARYPDREAADGGPTEP' A
#
# COMPACT_ATOMS: atom_id res chain seq x y z
N MET A 1 0.73 3.55 -8.66
CA MET A 1 1.33 4.88 -8.42
C MET A 1 1.74 5.01 -6.96
N ILE A 2 3.04 5.07 -6.67
CA ILE A 2 3.66 5.18 -5.33
C ILE A 2 3.49 6.61 -4.80
N ARG A 3 2.25 7.04 -4.54
CA ARG A 3 1.96 8.39 -4.05
C ARG A 3 1.73 8.45 -2.53
N THR A 4 1.47 7.31 -1.90
CA THR A 4 1.09 7.22 -0.49
C THR A 4 2.25 7.16 0.50
N ALA A 5 3.41 6.61 0.12
CA ALA A 5 4.58 6.57 1.02
C ALA A 5 5.31 7.92 1.13
N VAL A 6 5.37 8.70 0.03
CA VAL A 6 6.03 10.01 -0.03
C VAL A 6 5.29 11.08 0.78
N ALA A 7 3.96 11.06 0.74
CA ALA A 7 3.13 12.11 1.34
C ALA A 7 3.09 12.08 2.88
N GLY A 8 3.40 10.95 3.52
CA GLY A 8 3.38 10.81 4.98
C GLY A 8 4.71 11.11 5.69
N TRP A 9 5.84 11.00 4.99
CA TRP A 9 7.19 11.11 5.59
C TRP A 9 8.06 12.23 5.01
N GLY A 10 7.58 12.99 4.02
CA GLY A 10 8.36 14.07 3.39
C GLY A 10 9.57 13.61 2.59
N LEU A 11 9.66 12.32 2.25
CA LEU A 11 10.77 11.74 1.49
C LEU A 11 10.57 11.91 -0.01
N THR A 12 11.63 12.23 -0.75
CA THR A 12 11.60 12.16 -2.22
C THR A 12 11.49 10.70 -2.67
N PRO A 13 10.93 10.43 -3.87
CA PRO A 13 10.87 9.07 -4.40
C PRO A 13 12.24 8.38 -4.46
N ALA A 14 13.30 9.12 -4.83
CA ALA A 14 14.65 8.59 -4.88
C ALA A 14 15.19 8.22 -3.48
N ALA A 15 14.93 9.07 -2.48
CA ALA A 15 15.34 8.79 -1.10
C ALA A 15 14.64 7.55 -0.54
N LEU A 16 13.36 7.34 -0.87
CA LEU A 16 12.60 6.15 -0.47
C LEU A 16 13.22 4.85 -1.04
N TRP A 17 13.60 4.86 -2.32
CA TRP A 17 14.15 3.68 -2.99
C TRP A 17 15.61 3.38 -2.62
N ALA A 18 16.33 4.37 -2.10
CA ALA A 18 17.68 4.18 -1.57
C ALA A 18 17.70 3.58 -0.16
N MET A 19 16.56 3.53 0.55
CA MET A 19 16.49 2.98 1.90
C MET A 19 16.76 1.48 1.91
N THR A 20 17.51 1.02 2.91
CA THR A 20 17.61 -0.41 3.17
C THR A 20 16.27 -0.95 3.69
N PRO A 21 15.97 -2.24 3.49
CA PRO A 21 14.76 -2.86 4.03
C PRO A 21 14.59 -2.66 5.56
N ARG A 22 15.70 -2.59 6.30
CA ARG A 22 15.71 -2.33 7.75
C ARG A 22 15.28 -0.91 8.08
N GLU A 23 15.77 0.09 7.36
CA GLU A 23 15.41 1.50 7.56
C GLU A 23 13.97 1.75 7.14
N PHE A 24 13.54 1.12 6.04
CA PHE A 24 12.15 1.16 5.60
C PHE A 24 11.20 0.57 6.66
N ALA A 25 11.55 -0.59 7.23
CA ALA A 25 10.78 -1.21 8.31
C ALA A 25 10.74 -0.34 9.59
N ALA A 26 11.84 0.36 9.91
CA ALA A 26 11.89 1.27 11.05
C ALA A 26 11.01 2.51 10.85
N ALA A 27 10.97 3.06 9.63
CA ALA A 27 10.12 4.19 9.28
C ALA A 27 8.62 3.81 9.31
N LEU A 28 8.28 2.57 8.98
CA LEU A 28 6.90 2.02 8.94
C LEU A 28 6.23 1.81 10.32
N ALA A 29 6.89 2.07 11.44
CA ALA A 29 6.29 1.81 12.76
C ALA A 29 5.16 2.80 13.10
N PRO A 30 3.96 2.29 13.48
CA PRO A 30 3.77 1.65 14.78
C PRO A 30 3.55 0.13 14.65
N PRO A 31 3.66 -0.64 15.76
CA PRO A 31 4.09 -2.03 15.73
C PRO A 31 3.10 -2.88 14.94
N VAL A 32 3.61 -3.58 13.92
CA VAL A 32 2.86 -4.69 13.34
C VAL A 32 2.67 -5.70 14.47
N ARG A 33 1.43 -5.86 14.95
CA ARG A 33 1.09 -6.84 15.98
C ARG A 33 1.19 -8.24 15.36
N GLY A 34 2.41 -8.74 15.27
CA GLY A 34 2.73 -10.09 14.82
C GLY A 34 2.41 -10.36 13.34
N PRO A 35 2.64 -11.61 12.90
CA PRO A 35 2.25 -12.07 11.57
C PRO A 35 0.74 -11.89 11.34
N LEU A 36 0.35 -11.50 10.12
CA LEU A 36 -1.05 -11.44 9.71
C LEU A 36 -1.65 -12.85 9.75
N ASP A 37 -2.63 -13.08 10.60
CA ASP A 37 -3.37 -14.35 10.61
C ASP A 37 -4.45 -14.38 9.52
N ARG A 38 -5.06 -15.56 9.35
CA ARG A 38 -6.08 -15.75 8.31
C ARG A 38 -7.30 -14.85 8.53
N ALA A 39 -7.70 -14.60 9.78
CA ALA A 39 -8.87 -13.78 10.08
C ALA A 39 -8.64 -12.30 9.75
N GLY A 40 -7.43 -11.80 10.03
CA GLY A 40 -6.99 -10.46 9.63
C GLY A 40 -6.95 -10.32 8.12
N PHE A 41 -6.51 -11.35 7.40
CA PHE A 41 -6.54 -11.37 5.94
C PHE A 41 -7.97 -11.27 5.38
N GLU A 42 -8.92 -12.05 5.88
CA GLU A 42 -10.34 -11.96 5.44
C GLU A 42 -10.95 -10.58 5.72
N THR A 43 -10.59 -9.97 6.85
CA THR A 43 -11.05 -8.61 7.20
C THR A 43 -10.55 -7.57 6.18
N LEU A 44 -9.31 -7.72 5.70
CA LEU A 44 -8.76 -6.84 4.67
C LEU A 44 -9.47 -7.04 3.33
N PHE A 45 -9.73 -8.29 2.96
CA PHE A 45 -10.43 -8.63 1.72
C PHE A 45 -11.85 -8.02 1.69
N ALA A 46 -12.59 -8.10 2.80
CA ALA A 46 -13.90 -7.48 2.92
C ALA A 46 -13.85 -5.94 2.88
N ARG A 47 -12.80 -5.32 3.43
CA ARG A 47 -12.65 -3.86 3.45
C ARG A 47 -12.27 -3.29 2.09
N TYR A 48 -11.46 -4.00 1.32
CA TYR A 48 -10.95 -3.56 0.03
C TYR A 48 -11.34 -4.56 -1.06
N PRO A 49 -12.64 -4.62 -1.42
CA PRO A 49 -13.08 -5.52 -2.48
C PRO A 49 -12.42 -5.10 -3.80
N ASP A 50 -11.99 -6.09 -4.59
CA ASP A 50 -11.51 -5.84 -5.93
C ASP A 50 -12.62 -5.14 -6.72
N ARG A 51 -12.26 -4.03 -7.36
CA ARG A 51 -13.13 -3.41 -8.35
C ARG A 51 -13.01 -4.27 -9.59
N GLU A 52 -14.11 -4.90 -10.00
CA GLU A 52 -14.18 -5.48 -11.34
C GLU A 52 -13.69 -4.43 -12.32
N ALA A 53 -12.67 -4.79 -13.10
CA ALA A 53 -12.21 -3.96 -14.19
C ALA A 53 -13.45 -3.63 -15.02
N ALA A 54 -13.88 -2.38 -14.99
CA ALA A 54 -14.84 -1.87 -15.94
C ALA A 54 -14.13 -1.88 -17.30
N ASP A 55 -14.04 -3.07 -17.88
CA ASP A 55 -13.83 -3.33 -19.29
C ASP A 55 -15.06 -2.75 -20.00
N GLY A 56 -14.92 -1.48 -20.31
CA GLY A 56 -15.84 -0.65 -21.04
C GLY A 56 -15.09 0.63 -21.35
N GLY A 57 -14.14 0.53 -22.28
CA GLY A 57 -13.43 1.67 -22.86
C GLY A 57 -14.41 2.74 -23.38
N PRO A 58 -13.92 3.95 -23.69
CA PRO A 58 -14.76 5.10 -23.95
C PRO A 58 -15.80 4.81 -25.03
N THR A 59 -17.09 4.87 -24.65
CA THR A 59 -18.18 5.07 -25.60
C THR A 59 -18.05 6.51 -26.11
N GLU A 60 -17.26 6.70 -27.17
CA GLU A 60 -17.28 7.88 -28.03
C GLU A 60 -18.41 7.74 -29.07
N PRO A 61 -18.90 8.86 -29.61
CA PRO A 61 -20.04 9.67 -29.15
C PRO A 61 -21.45 9.15 -29.51
#